data_AF-A0A7J7TTC8-F1
#
_entry.id   AF-A0A7J7TTC8-F1
#
_cell.length_a   1.000
_cell.length_b   1.000
_cell.length_c   1.000
_cell.angle_alpha   90.00
_cell.angle_beta   90.00
_cell.angle_gamma   90.00
#
_symmetry.space_group_name_H-M   'P 1'
#
loop_
_entity.id
_entity.type
_entity.pdbx_description
1 polymer ?
#
loop_
_entity_poly.entity_id
_entity_poly.type
_entity_poly.pdbx_seq_one_letter_code
_entity_poly.pdbx_strand_id
1 'polypeptide(L)'
;MIAFESRKRAAAPDRTNPLNITLPFSFIDYYKKFRGHSVEHALRKSNVDFVKWSSQGMLRMSPDAMNALFKPTIDSIIEHLRDLFQKPEVSTVKFLFLVGGFAEAPLLQQAVQAAFGDKCRIIIPQDVGLTILKGAVLFGLDPAVIKVRRSPLTYGVGVLNRYVEGKHPPEKLLVKDGTRWCTDVFDKFIAADQSVALGELVKRSYTPAKPSQLVIVINVYSSERDNVSFITDPGVRKCGTLRLDLTGTGGTAPARREIQTLMQFGDTEIKAMAVDVATSKSVKVGIDFLNY
;
A
#
# COMPACT_ATOMS: atom_id res chain seq x y z
N MET A 1 -15.78 13.06 17.01
CA MET A 1 -14.83 12.95 15.89
C MET A 1 -15.13 13.97 14.78
N ILE A 2 -16.36 14.02 14.23
CA ILE A 2 -16.74 14.95 13.14
C ILE A 2 -16.49 16.44 13.45
N ALA A 3 -16.87 16.91 14.65
CA ALA A 3 -16.71 18.31 15.02
C ALA A 3 -15.24 18.76 15.05
N PHE A 4 -14.35 17.92 15.59
CA PHE A 4 -12.91 18.18 15.60
C PHE A 4 -12.35 18.23 14.17
N GLU A 5 -12.71 17.24 13.35
CA GLU A 5 -12.30 17.18 11.94
C GLU A 5 -12.76 18.40 11.13
N SER A 6 -13.95 18.92 11.40
CA SER A 6 -14.42 20.18 10.81
C SER A 6 -13.58 21.38 11.25
N ARG A 7 -13.21 21.46 12.54
CA ARG A 7 -12.39 22.57 13.05
C ARG A 7 -10.93 22.49 12.59
N LYS A 8 -10.36 21.30 12.45
CA LYS A 8 -9.04 21.08 11.85
C LYS A 8 -8.97 21.67 10.44
N ARG A 9 -10.00 21.42 9.63
CA ARG A 9 -10.09 21.96 8.27
C ARG A 9 -10.27 23.47 8.20
N ALA A 10 -10.80 24.08 9.26
CA ALA A 10 -10.97 25.53 9.37
C ALA A 10 -9.80 26.25 10.08
N ALA A 11 -8.73 25.51 10.43
CA ALA A 11 -7.58 26.07 11.12
C ALA A 11 -6.63 26.75 10.12
N ALA A 12 -6.28 28.00 10.41
CA ALA A 12 -5.49 28.85 9.52
C ALA A 12 -4.42 29.61 10.33
N PRO A 13 -3.21 29.85 9.78
CA PRO A 13 -2.13 30.54 10.48
C PRO A 13 -2.47 31.95 10.94
N ASP A 14 -3.24 32.67 10.13
CA ASP A 14 -3.66 34.08 10.33
C ASP A 14 -4.93 34.23 11.18
N ARG A 15 -5.52 33.11 11.60
CA ARG A 15 -6.74 33.14 12.40
C ARG A 15 -6.47 33.70 13.79
N THR A 16 -7.19 34.75 14.17
CA THR A 16 -7.13 35.33 15.52
C THR A 16 -8.21 34.78 16.45
N ASN A 17 -9.33 34.31 15.88
CA ASN A 17 -10.48 33.84 16.65
C ASN A 17 -10.34 32.37 17.09
N PRO A 18 -10.57 32.06 18.37
CA PRO A 18 -10.56 30.68 18.87
C PRO A 18 -11.52 29.74 18.14
N LEU A 19 -11.20 28.45 18.18
CA LEU A 19 -11.99 27.37 17.57
C LEU A 19 -12.76 26.62 18.65
N ASN A 20 -14.10 26.61 18.52
CA ASN A 20 -14.98 25.87 19.41
C ASN A 20 -15.27 24.47 18.85
N ILE A 21 -14.90 23.44 19.59
CA ILE A 21 -15.05 22.03 19.26
C ILE A 21 -16.08 21.42 20.21
N THR A 22 -17.20 20.96 19.65
CA THR A 22 -18.22 20.25 20.41
C THR A 22 -17.73 18.83 20.72
N LEU A 23 -17.89 18.41 21.97
CA LEU A 23 -17.75 17.01 22.36
C LEU A 23 -19.13 16.36 22.31
N PRO A 24 -19.25 15.07 21.90
CA PRO A 24 -20.51 14.36 21.97
C PRO A 24 -21.07 14.36 23.40
N PHE A 25 -22.36 14.61 23.56
CA PHE A 25 -22.99 14.65 24.88
C PHE A 25 -22.80 13.34 25.65
N SER A 26 -22.93 12.21 24.96
CA SER A 26 -22.67 10.87 25.52
C SER A 26 -21.26 10.73 26.11
N PHE A 27 -20.24 11.33 25.48
CA PHE A 27 -18.88 11.33 25.99
C PHE A 27 -18.77 12.18 27.27
N ILE A 28 -19.36 13.38 27.29
CA ILE A 28 -19.32 14.26 28.46
C ILE A 28 -20.02 13.59 29.66
N ASP A 29 -21.20 13.02 29.44
CA ASP A 29 -21.97 12.32 30.48
C ASP A 29 -21.23 11.08 30.99
N TYR A 30 -20.72 10.24 30.09
CA TYR A 30 -19.91 9.07 30.45
C TYR A 30 -18.66 9.46 31.24
N TYR A 31 -17.91 10.48 30.78
CA TYR A 31 -16.72 10.97 31.46
C TYR A 31 -17.05 11.40 32.90
N LYS A 32 -18.13 12.17 33.08
CA LYS A 32 -18.56 12.65 34.39
C LYS A 32 -18.93 11.49 35.33
N LYS A 33 -19.68 10.50 34.82
CA LYS A 33 -20.07 9.30 35.58
C LYS A 33 -18.86 8.47 35.99
N PHE A 34 -17.89 8.29 35.09
CA PHE A 34 -16.73 7.42 35.31
C PHE A 34 -15.63 8.08 36.14
N ARG A 35 -15.36 9.37 35.94
CA ARG A 35 -14.28 10.11 36.64
C ARG A 35 -14.74 10.84 37.89
N GLY A 36 -16.06 10.96 38.11
CA GLY A 36 -16.63 11.65 39.27
C GLY A 36 -16.53 13.18 39.20
N HIS A 37 -16.05 13.76 38.11
CA HIS A 37 -15.96 15.21 37.91
C HIS A 37 -16.17 15.61 36.43
N SER A 38 -16.43 16.89 36.18
CA SER A 38 -16.68 17.40 34.83
C SER A 38 -15.42 17.46 33.97
N VAL A 39 -15.61 17.55 32.65
CA VAL A 39 -14.53 17.83 31.68
C VAL A 39 -13.89 19.20 31.95
N GLU A 40 -14.70 20.19 32.34
CA GLU A 40 -14.19 21.51 32.73
C GLU A 40 -13.22 21.42 33.92
N HIS A 41 -13.56 20.65 34.94
CA HIS A 41 -12.69 20.43 36.10
C HIS A 41 -11.39 19.72 35.70
N ALA A 42 -11.48 18.77 34.77
CA ALA A 42 -10.30 18.09 34.23
C ALA A 42 -9.36 19.06 33.51
N LEU A 43 -9.91 19.96 32.68
CA LEU A 43 -9.13 20.97 31.96
C LEU A 43 -8.47 21.96 32.93
N ARG A 44 -9.19 22.43 33.94
CA ARG A 44 -8.63 23.33 34.98
C ARG A 44 -7.49 22.69 35.78
N LYS A 45 -7.53 21.36 35.97
CA LYS A 45 -6.44 20.61 36.61
C LYS A 45 -5.31 20.25 35.65
N SER A 46 -5.52 20.38 34.34
CA SER A 46 -4.49 20.10 33.35
C SER A 46 -3.55 21.30 33.22
N ASN A 47 -2.27 21.05 32.93
CA ASN A 47 -1.29 22.12 32.62
C ASN A 47 -1.44 22.63 31.18
N VAL A 48 -2.67 22.66 30.65
CA VAL A 48 -2.96 22.98 29.24
C VAL A 48 -3.69 24.31 29.17
N ASP A 49 -2.93 25.40 29.12
CA ASP A 49 -3.47 26.77 29.19
C ASP A 49 -4.19 27.22 27.91
N PHE A 50 -3.92 26.52 26.80
CA PHE A 50 -4.35 26.90 25.46
C PHE A 50 -5.67 26.21 25.02
N VAL A 51 -6.23 25.34 25.85
CA VAL A 51 -7.56 24.73 25.69
C VAL A 51 -8.43 25.09 26.90
N LYS A 52 -9.55 25.77 26.65
CA LYS A 52 -10.49 26.19 27.70
C LYS A 52 -11.84 25.52 27.52
N TRP A 53 -12.60 25.40 28.61
CA TRP A 53 -14.01 25.06 28.53
C TRP A 53 -14.83 26.32 28.29
N SER A 54 -15.69 26.32 27.28
CA SER A 54 -16.61 27.43 27.02
C SER A 54 -17.87 27.30 27.87
N SER A 55 -18.53 28.43 28.15
CA SER A 55 -19.82 28.48 28.85
C SER A 55 -20.92 27.70 28.14
N GLN A 56 -20.78 27.47 26.84
CA GLN A 56 -21.69 26.68 26.00
C GLN A 56 -21.38 25.17 26.00
N GLY A 57 -20.46 24.70 26.84
CA GLY A 57 -20.14 23.27 26.95
C GLY A 57 -19.26 22.72 25.82
N MET A 58 -18.47 23.58 25.17
CA MET A 58 -17.54 23.20 24.10
C MET A 58 -16.08 23.39 24.53
N LEU A 59 -15.18 22.59 23.96
CA LEU A 59 -13.74 22.88 24.02
C LEU A 59 -13.44 24.11 23.17
N ARG A 60 -12.70 25.07 23.72
CA ARG A 60 -12.27 26.28 23.03
C ARG A 60 -10.76 26.27 22.91
N MET A 61 -10.25 26.08 21.70
CA MET A 61 -8.82 26.08 21.42
C MET A 61 -8.38 27.43 20.88
N SER A 62 -7.27 27.97 21.39
CA SER A 62 -6.66 29.16 20.78
C SER A 62 -6.13 28.82 19.37
N PRO A 63 -5.97 29.81 18.49
CA PRO A 63 -5.30 29.59 17.21
C PRO A 63 -3.89 29.01 17.37
N ASP A 64 -3.11 29.55 18.30
CA ASP A 64 -1.75 29.06 18.61
C ASP A 64 -1.75 27.59 19.05
N ALA A 65 -2.75 27.18 19.84
CA ALA A 65 -2.92 25.77 20.22
C ALA A 65 -3.12 24.87 19.00
N MET A 66 -4.00 25.29 18.08
CA MET A 66 -4.32 24.52 16.90
C MET A 66 -3.12 24.45 15.95
N ASN A 67 -2.40 25.55 15.80
CA ASN A 67 -1.17 25.60 15.01
C ASN A 67 -0.10 24.69 15.61
N ALA A 68 0.16 24.80 16.92
CA ALA A 68 1.12 23.96 17.63
C ALA A 68 0.75 22.48 17.59
N LEU A 69 -0.53 22.15 17.70
CA LEU A 69 -1.03 20.77 17.64
C LEU A 69 -0.71 20.10 16.30
N PHE A 70 -0.88 20.81 15.18
CA PHE A 70 -0.66 20.26 13.85
C PHE A 70 0.74 20.49 13.29
N LYS A 71 1.54 21.36 13.91
CA LYS A 71 2.89 21.68 13.42
C LYS A 71 3.79 20.45 13.24
N PRO A 72 3.89 19.49 14.19
CA PRO A 72 4.70 18.30 13.98
C PRO A 72 4.25 17.47 12.78
N THR A 73 2.93 17.31 12.58
CA THR A 73 2.37 16.61 11.42
C THR A 73 2.70 17.34 10.12
N ILE A 74 2.55 18.66 10.08
CA ILE A 74 2.83 19.47 8.89
C ILE A 74 4.32 19.42 8.56
N ASP A 75 5.20 19.62 9.54
CA ASP A 75 6.65 19.57 9.35
C ASP A 75 7.07 18.22 8.77
N SER A 76 6.54 17.11 9.31
CA SER A 76 6.81 15.77 8.79
C SER A 76 6.32 15.58 7.35
N ILE A 77 5.16 16.14 6.97
CA ILE A 77 4.68 16.13 5.57
C ILE A 77 5.65 16.90 4.67
N ILE A 78 6.11 18.09 5.10
CA ILE A 78 7.04 18.91 4.32
C ILE A 78 8.39 18.22 4.15
N GLU A 79 8.93 17.61 5.20
CA GLU A 79 10.17 16.82 5.14
C GLU A 79 10.03 15.65 4.17
N HIS A 80 8.95 14.88 4.27
CA HIS A 80 8.69 13.78 3.34
C HIS A 80 8.61 14.25 1.89
N LEU A 81 7.93 15.37 1.63
CA LEU A 81 7.90 15.95 0.28
C LEU A 81 9.30 16.37 -0.18
N ARG A 82 10.14 16.97 0.69
CA ARG A 82 11.52 17.33 0.33
C ARG A 82 12.31 16.11 -0.10
N ASP A 83 12.19 14.99 0.61
CA ASP A 83 12.88 13.74 0.27
C ASP A 83 12.39 13.20 -1.08
N LEU A 84 11.09 13.27 -1.37
CA LEU A 84 10.56 12.87 -2.67
C LEU A 84 11.09 13.75 -3.80
N PHE A 85 11.18 15.07 -3.62
CA PHE A 85 11.73 15.99 -4.63
C PHE A 85 13.23 15.79 -4.91
N GLN A 86 13.96 15.10 -4.04
CA GLN A 86 15.36 14.70 -4.30
C GLN A 86 15.46 13.52 -5.26
N LYS A 87 14.37 12.76 -5.45
CA LYS A 87 14.35 11.61 -6.38
C LYS A 87 14.32 12.12 -7.83
N PRO A 88 15.20 11.64 -8.72
CA PRO A 88 15.25 12.08 -10.12
C PRO A 88 13.89 12.03 -10.82
N GLU A 89 13.07 11.01 -10.53
CA GLU A 89 11.75 10.78 -11.11
C GLU A 89 10.71 11.84 -10.74
N VAL A 90 10.92 12.57 -9.63
CA VAL A 90 9.99 13.58 -9.10
C VAL A 90 10.57 14.99 -9.21
N SER A 91 11.89 15.13 -9.33
CA SER A 91 12.59 16.42 -9.35
C SER A 91 12.09 17.42 -10.41
N THR A 92 11.49 16.93 -11.49
CA THR A 92 11.02 17.75 -12.63
C THR A 92 9.50 17.93 -12.68
N VAL A 93 8.76 17.58 -11.62
CA VAL A 93 7.29 17.72 -11.64
C VAL A 93 6.85 19.18 -11.72
N LYS A 94 5.90 19.47 -12.61
CA LYS A 94 5.38 20.83 -12.84
C LYS A 94 4.20 21.18 -11.93
N PHE A 95 3.48 20.17 -11.46
CA PHE A 95 2.24 20.34 -10.71
C PHE A 95 2.25 19.46 -9.46
N LEU A 96 1.78 20.02 -8.35
CA LEU A 96 1.54 19.29 -7.09
C LEU A 96 0.06 19.43 -6.74
N PHE A 97 -0.68 18.32 -6.75
CA PHE A 97 -2.09 18.31 -6.39
C PHE A 97 -2.26 17.98 -4.91
N LEU A 98 -2.85 18.91 -4.14
CA LEU A 98 -3.13 18.72 -2.73
C LEU A 98 -4.59 18.26 -2.56
N VAL A 99 -4.79 16.99 -2.17
CA VAL A 99 -6.09 16.33 -2.10
C VAL A 99 -6.34 15.66 -0.74
N GLY A 100 -7.61 15.33 -0.45
CA GLY A 100 -8.02 14.68 0.80
C GLY A 100 -8.48 15.67 1.88
N GLY A 101 -9.04 15.16 2.98
CA GLY A 101 -9.71 16.02 3.97
C GLY A 101 -8.79 17.04 4.65
N PHE A 102 -7.52 16.70 4.91
CA PHE A 102 -6.58 17.63 5.57
C PHE A 102 -6.05 18.72 4.60
N ALA A 103 -6.05 18.45 3.30
CA ALA A 103 -5.71 19.42 2.27
C ALA A 103 -6.68 20.62 2.20
N GLU A 104 -7.85 20.53 2.84
CA GLU A 104 -8.76 21.67 3.03
C GLU A 104 -8.21 22.69 4.05
N ALA A 105 -7.29 22.30 4.93
CA ALA A 105 -6.79 23.18 5.98
C ALA A 105 -5.82 24.24 5.44
N PRO A 106 -6.10 25.56 5.63
CA PRO A 106 -5.18 26.62 5.22
C PRO A 106 -3.78 26.49 5.82
N LEU A 107 -3.67 25.94 7.04
CA LEU A 107 -2.37 25.62 7.66
C LEU A 107 -1.46 24.77 6.76
N LEU A 108 -1.99 23.66 6.22
CA LEU A 108 -1.23 22.77 5.35
C LEU A 108 -0.98 23.42 3.99
N GLN A 109 -2.00 24.07 3.41
CA GLN A 109 -1.88 24.73 2.12
C GLN A 109 -0.78 25.79 2.11
N GLN A 110 -0.75 26.66 3.14
CA GLN A 110 0.25 27.72 3.25
C GLN A 110 1.66 27.13 3.48
N ALA A 111 1.80 26.10 4.31
CA ALA A 111 3.08 25.45 4.54
C ALA A 111 3.65 24.81 3.26
N VAL A 112 2.82 24.09 2.50
CA VAL A 112 3.21 23.49 1.21
C VAL A 112 3.52 24.58 0.17
N GLN A 113 2.73 25.64 0.12
CA GLN A 113 2.96 26.79 -0.76
C GLN A 113 4.28 27.50 -0.47
N ALA A 114 4.59 27.72 0.81
CA ALA A 114 5.85 28.34 1.22
C ALA A 114 7.07 27.45 0.92
N ALA A 115 6.94 26.13 1.02
CA ALA A 115 8.05 25.21 0.85
C ALA A 115 8.34 24.80 -0.60
N PHE A 116 7.33 24.81 -1.48
CA PHE A 116 7.42 24.24 -2.83
C PHE A 116 6.81 25.10 -3.95
N GLY A 117 6.22 26.26 -3.63
CA GLY A 117 5.54 27.12 -4.60
C GLY A 117 6.46 27.75 -5.65
N ASP A 118 7.75 27.81 -5.37
CA ASP A 118 8.83 28.21 -6.29
C ASP A 118 9.27 27.07 -7.22
N LYS A 119 9.09 25.80 -6.81
CA LYS A 119 9.50 24.62 -7.56
C LYS A 119 8.42 24.10 -8.50
N CYS A 120 7.16 24.19 -8.10
CA CYS A 120 6.04 23.64 -8.87
C CYS A 120 4.74 24.42 -8.60
N ARG A 121 3.78 24.29 -9.52
CA ARG A 121 2.46 24.88 -9.33
C ARG A 121 1.62 23.98 -8.43
N ILE A 122 1.25 24.49 -7.27
CA ILE A 122 0.37 23.81 -6.32
C ILE A 122 -1.08 24.02 -6.75
N ILE A 123 -1.83 22.92 -6.85
CA ILE A 123 -3.24 22.91 -7.26
C ILE A 123 -4.05 22.26 -6.15
N ILE A 124 -5.05 22.99 -5.66
CA ILE A 124 -6.03 22.52 -4.68
C ILE A 124 -7.36 22.42 -5.41
N PRO A 125 -7.86 21.20 -5.72
CA PRO A 125 -9.10 21.02 -6.46
C PRO A 125 -10.34 21.55 -5.71
N GLN A 126 -11.43 21.82 -6.42
CA GLN A 126 -12.73 22.05 -5.77
C GLN A 126 -13.22 20.75 -5.11
N ASP A 127 -13.86 20.87 -3.95
CA ASP A 127 -14.27 19.73 -3.12
C ASP A 127 -13.11 18.76 -2.83
N VAL A 128 -12.03 19.30 -2.26
CA VAL A 128 -10.79 18.57 -1.95
C VAL A 128 -11.05 17.25 -1.21
N GLY A 129 -11.95 17.25 -0.22
CA GLY A 129 -12.36 16.06 0.52
C GLY A 129 -13.12 15.01 -0.29
N LEU A 130 -13.75 15.38 -1.42
CA LEU A 130 -14.46 14.46 -2.32
C LEU A 130 -13.65 14.06 -3.55
N THR A 131 -12.48 14.69 -3.79
CA THR A 131 -11.70 14.50 -5.01
C THR A 131 -11.33 13.04 -5.25
N ILE A 132 -10.92 12.32 -4.19
CA ILE A 132 -10.57 10.90 -4.27
C ILE A 132 -11.80 10.05 -4.67
N LEU A 133 -12.96 10.30 -4.05
CA LEU A 133 -14.19 9.58 -4.36
C LEU A 133 -14.66 9.84 -5.80
N LYS A 134 -14.61 11.11 -6.25
CA LYS A 134 -14.94 11.47 -7.64
C LYS A 134 -14.02 10.74 -8.62
N GLY A 135 -12.72 10.70 -8.34
CA GLY A 135 -11.74 9.94 -9.14
C GLY A 135 -12.04 8.44 -9.17
N ALA A 136 -12.42 7.85 -8.04
CA ALA A 136 -12.80 6.45 -7.96
C ALA A 136 -14.06 6.13 -8.78
N VAL A 137 -15.07 7.00 -8.75
CA VAL A 137 -16.29 6.85 -9.58
C VAL A 137 -15.94 6.93 -11.07
N LEU A 138 -15.12 7.91 -11.47
CA LEU A 138 -14.67 8.04 -12.86
C LEU A 138 -13.87 6.81 -13.31
N PHE A 139 -12.99 6.29 -12.46
CA PHE A 139 -12.26 5.05 -12.72
C PHE A 139 -13.18 3.83 -12.82
N GLY A 140 -14.24 3.76 -12.00
CA GLY A 140 -15.23 2.68 -12.09
C GLY A 140 -16.06 2.73 -13.37
N LEU A 141 -16.29 3.92 -13.93
CA LEU A 141 -16.95 4.10 -15.23
C LEU A 141 -16.05 3.72 -16.40
N ASP A 142 -14.78 4.11 -16.36
CA ASP A 142 -13.78 3.76 -17.36
C ASP A 142 -12.42 3.42 -16.72
N PRO A 143 -12.15 2.14 -16.44
CA PRO A 143 -10.85 1.72 -15.92
C PRO A 143 -9.70 1.95 -16.89
N ALA A 144 -9.98 2.09 -18.19
CA ALA A 144 -8.96 2.26 -19.22
C ALA A 144 -8.33 3.66 -19.22
N VAL A 145 -8.84 4.60 -18.40
CA VAL A 145 -8.22 5.91 -18.16
C VAL A 145 -6.81 5.78 -17.57
N ILE A 146 -6.56 4.73 -16.77
CA ILE A 146 -5.23 4.43 -16.22
C ILE A 146 -4.53 3.44 -17.14
N LYS A 147 -3.55 3.92 -17.91
CA LYS A 147 -2.80 3.09 -18.86
C LYS A 147 -1.68 2.28 -18.23
N VAL A 148 -0.98 2.88 -17.26
CA VAL A 148 0.20 2.32 -16.63
C VAL A 148 0.15 2.54 -15.12
N ARG A 149 0.55 1.54 -14.36
CA ARG A 149 0.73 1.59 -12.90
C ARG A 149 2.17 1.21 -12.56
N ARG A 150 2.68 1.65 -11.41
CA ARG A 150 3.93 1.08 -10.86
C ARG A 150 3.57 -0.02 -9.88
N SER A 151 4.24 -1.16 -9.98
CA SER A 151 4.04 -2.25 -9.02
C SER A 151 4.56 -1.82 -7.65
N PRO A 152 3.76 -1.88 -6.57
CA PRO A 152 4.22 -1.49 -5.24
C PRO A 152 5.20 -2.50 -4.64
N LEU A 153 5.16 -3.76 -5.11
CA LEU A 153 5.97 -4.87 -4.61
C LEU A 153 6.58 -5.65 -5.76
N THR A 154 7.66 -6.35 -5.47
CA THR A 154 8.21 -7.42 -6.30
C THR A 154 7.36 -8.67 -6.12
N TYR A 155 6.91 -9.29 -7.21
CA TYR A 155 6.14 -10.53 -7.18
C TYR A 155 6.85 -11.66 -7.90
N GLY A 156 6.73 -12.86 -7.34
CA GLY A 156 7.34 -14.05 -7.90
C GLY A 156 6.81 -15.33 -7.29
N VAL A 157 7.41 -16.45 -7.68
CA VAL A 157 7.07 -17.78 -7.16
C VAL A 157 8.31 -18.49 -6.64
N GLY A 158 8.11 -19.38 -5.67
CA GLY A 158 9.18 -20.24 -5.17
C GLY A 158 9.41 -21.42 -6.11
N VAL A 159 10.64 -21.61 -6.58
CA VAL A 159 11.01 -22.68 -7.51
C VAL A 159 12.27 -23.43 -7.09
N LEU A 160 12.45 -24.62 -7.65
CA LEU A 160 13.74 -25.30 -7.71
C LEU A 160 14.42 -24.92 -9.03
N ASN A 161 15.68 -24.50 -8.98
CA ASN A 161 16.47 -24.21 -10.18
C ASN A 161 17.75 -25.04 -10.21
N ARG A 162 18.45 -25.12 -11.34
CA ARG A 162 19.77 -25.80 -11.39
C ARG A 162 20.75 -25.08 -10.49
N TYR A 163 21.47 -25.84 -9.66
CA TYR A 163 22.51 -25.27 -8.81
C TYR A 163 23.71 -24.84 -9.66
N VAL A 164 24.22 -23.64 -9.41
CA VAL A 164 25.39 -23.08 -10.10
C VAL A 164 26.43 -22.75 -9.04
N GLU A 165 27.56 -23.46 -9.11
CA GLU A 165 28.69 -23.28 -8.21
C GLU A 165 29.20 -21.84 -8.28
N GLY A 166 29.53 -21.24 -7.13
CA GLY A 166 29.99 -19.85 -7.03
C GLY A 166 28.91 -18.77 -7.18
N LYS A 167 27.70 -19.10 -7.67
CA LYS A 167 26.56 -18.19 -7.70
C LYS A 167 25.56 -18.46 -6.58
N HIS A 168 25.23 -19.73 -6.36
CA HIS A 168 24.25 -20.11 -5.35
C HIS A 168 24.94 -20.45 -4.02
N PRO A 169 24.31 -20.12 -2.87
CA PRO A 169 24.85 -20.48 -1.56
C PRO A 169 24.88 -22.01 -1.36
N PRO A 170 25.97 -22.60 -0.84
CA PRO A 170 26.08 -24.04 -0.63
C PRO A 170 24.97 -24.64 0.23
N GLU A 171 24.43 -23.89 1.18
CA GLU A 171 23.32 -24.30 2.04
C GLU A 171 21.98 -24.47 1.30
N LYS A 172 21.87 -23.94 0.07
CA LYS A 172 20.71 -24.11 -0.82
C LYS A 172 20.88 -25.28 -1.79
N LEU A 173 22.01 -25.99 -1.75
CA LEU A 173 22.27 -27.15 -2.60
C LEU A 173 21.44 -28.35 -2.13
N LEU A 174 20.65 -28.90 -3.06
CA LEU A 174 19.96 -30.17 -2.92
C LEU A 174 20.39 -31.11 -4.04
N VAL A 175 21.01 -32.25 -3.69
CA VAL A 175 21.32 -33.30 -4.67
C VAL A 175 20.21 -34.34 -4.65
N LYS A 176 19.61 -34.59 -5.82
CA LYS A 176 18.53 -35.56 -5.98
C LYS A 176 18.60 -36.21 -7.35
N ASP A 177 18.56 -37.54 -7.38
CA ASP A 177 18.63 -38.35 -8.60
C ASP A 177 19.83 -37.96 -9.49
N GLY A 178 21.00 -37.76 -8.86
CA GLY A 178 22.23 -37.32 -9.52
C GLY A 178 22.24 -35.85 -9.99
N THR A 179 21.14 -35.12 -9.82
CA THR A 179 21.01 -33.72 -10.24
C THR A 179 21.18 -32.77 -9.05
N ARG A 180 21.96 -31.70 -9.26
CA ARG A 180 22.14 -30.61 -8.28
C ARG A 180 21.11 -29.51 -8.49
N TRP A 181 20.31 -29.26 -7.48
CA TRP A 181 19.26 -28.25 -7.44
C TRP A 181 19.58 -27.16 -6.41
N CYS A 182 19.11 -25.96 -6.67
CA CYS A 182 19.08 -24.84 -5.74
C CYS A 182 17.65 -24.70 -5.22
N THR A 183 17.46 -24.80 -3.91
CA THR A 183 16.15 -24.68 -3.27
C THR A 183 15.78 -23.22 -3.04
N ASP A 184 14.48 -22.99 -2.85
CA ASP A 184 13.92 -21.71 -2.40
C ASP A 184 14.20 -20.52 -3.31
N VAL A 185 14.48 -20.76 -4.60
CA VAL A 185 14.75 -19.67 -5.54
C VAL A 185 13.48 -18.84 -5.72
N PHE A 186 13.61 -17.52 -5.62
CA PHE A 186 12.55 -16.57 -5.96
C PHE A 186 12.62 -16.28 -7.45
N ASP A 187 11.72 -16.86 -8.24
CA ASP A 187 11.60 -16.55 -9.67
C ASP A 187 10.67 -15.34 -9.87
N LYS A 188 11.26 -14.22 -10.29
CA LYS A 188 10.61 -12.92 -10.38
C LYS A 188 9.74 -12.81 -11.63
N PHE A 189 8.49 -12.42 -11.42
CA PHE A 189 7.55 -12.04 -12.47
C PHE A 189 7.60 -10.54 -12.73
N ILE A 190 7.59 -9.75 -11.65
CA ILE A 190 7.61 -8.29 -11.74
C ILE A 190 8.42 -7.71 -10.56
N ALA A 191 9.11 -6.60 -10.80
CA ALA A 191 9.85 -5.88 -9.77
C ALA A 191 8.98 -4.80 -9.10
N ALA A 192 9.28 -4.49 -7.84
CA ALA A 192 8.83 -3.24 -7.23
C ALA A 192 9.23 -2.06 -8.13
N ASP A 193 8.38 -1.05 -8.21
CA ASP A 193 8.55 0.14 -9.04
C ASP A 193 8.58 -0.13 -10.56
N GLN A 194 8.40 -1.36 -11.04
CA GLN A 194 8.26 -1.62 -12.47
C GLN A 194 6.96 -1.03 -13.01
N SER A 195 7.02 -0.38 -14.17
CA SER A 195 5.85 0.08 -14.92
C SER A 195 5.10 -1.10 -15.53
N VAL A 196 3.80 -1.13 -15.31
CA VAL A 196 2.90 -2.22 -15.69
C VAL A 196 1.72 -1.65 -16.47
N ALA A 197 1.47 -2.15 -17.67
CA ALA A 197 0.30 -1.78 -18.46
C ALA A 197 -0.98 -2.44 -17.94
N LEU A 198 -2.14 -1.85 -18.25
CA LEU A 198 -3.44 -2.45 -17.96
C LEU A 198 -3.55 -3.84 -18.60
N GLY A 199 -3.77 -4.87 -17.78
CA GLY A 199 -3.90 -6.25 -18.23
C GLY A 199 -2.59 -6.92 -18.63
N GLU A 200 -1.43 -6.35 -18.27
CA GLU A 200 -0.13 -6.93 -18.57
C GLU A 200 -0.02 -8.35 -17.99
N LEU A 201 0.33 -9.30 -18.86
CA LEU A 201 0.38 -10.72 -18.53
C LEU A 201 1.82 -11.21 -18.58
N VAL A 202 2.38 -11.55 -17.42
CA VAL A 202 3.70 -12.17 -17.33
C VAL A 202 3.54 -13.68 -17.26
N LYS A 203 4.18 -14.38 -18.20
CA LYS A 203 4.15 -15.84 -18.34
C LYS A 203 5.51 -16.45 -18.01
N ARG A 204 5.50 -17.55 -17.26
CA ARG A 204 6.64 -18.42 -17.01
C ARG A 204 6.23 -19.89 -17.18
N SER A 205 7.16 -20.73 -17.62
CA SER A 205 6.94 -22.15 -17.83
C SER A 205 7.82 -22.98 -16.90
N TYR A 206 7.20 -23.92 -16.20
CA TYR A 206 7.84 -24.82 -15.24
C TYR A 206 7.58 -26.28 -15.60
N THR A 207 8.32 -27.18 -14.96
CA THR A 207 8.12 -28.62 -15.05
C THR A 207 7.96 -29.19 -13.64
N PRO A 208 7.14 -30.24 -13.46
CA PRO A 208 7.14 -31.00 -12.21
C PRO A 208 8.54 -31.48 -11.85
N ALA A 209 8.87 -31.48 -10.56
CA ALA A 209 10.17 -31.97 -10.08
C ALA A 209 10.30 -33.50 -10.24
N LYS A 210 9.17 -34.22 -10.26
CA LYS A 210 9.10 -35.66 -10.55
C LYS A 210 8.05 -35.94 -11.62
N PRO A 211 8.32 -36.83 -12.60
CA PRO A 211 7.33 -37.22 -13.59
C PRO A 211 6.05 -37.83 -13.00
N SER A 212 6.15 -38.52 -11.86
CA SER A 212 5.03 -39.17 -11.16
C SER A 212 4.21 -38.22 -10.28
N GLN A 213 4.51 -36.92 -10.27
CA GLN A 213 3.85 -35.95 -9.40
C GLN A 213 2.38 -35.75 -9.84
N LEU A 214 1.45 -36.02 -8.92
CA LEU A 214 -0.01 -35.93 -9.17
C LEU A 214 -0.60 -34.55 -8.84
N VAL A 215 0.11 -33.72 -8.08
CA VAL A 215 -0.33 -32.38 -7.69
C VAL A 215 0.85 -31.43 -7.72
N ILE A 216 0.67 -30.25 -8.29
CA ILE A 216 1.62 -29.14 -8.17
C ILE A 216 1.07 -28.07 -7.23
N VAL A 217 1.96 -27.57 -6.38
CA VAL A 217 1.69 -26.43 -5.50
C VAL A 217 2.67 -25.34 -5.90
N ILE A 218 2.14 -24.21 -6.38
CA ILE A 218 2.92 -23.00 -6.69
C ILE A 218 2.56 -21.96 -5.64
N ASN A 219 3.53 -21.62 -4.80
CA ASN A 219 3.39 -20.56 -3.82
C ASN A 219 3.79 -19.24 -4.46
N VAL A 220 2.94 -18.22 -4.32
CA VAL A 220 3.19 -16.86 -4.77
C VAL A 220 3.71 -16.04 -3.61
N TYR A 221 4.75 -15.26 -3.85
CA TYR A 221 5.44 -14.44 -2.87
C TYR A 221 5.53 -12.98 -3.32
N SER A 222 5.63 -12.09 -2.34
CA SER A 222 5.82 -10.65 -2.52
C SER A 222 6.94 -10.11 -1.63
N SER A 223 7.56 -9.00 -2.06
CA SER A 223 8.54 -8.26 -1.26
C SER A 223 8.55 -6.77 -1.62
N GLU A 224 8.78 -5.89 -0.66
CA GLU A 224 9.02 -4.46 -0.91
C GLU A 224 10.37 -4.21 -1.59
N ARG A 225 11.29 -5.17 -1.54
CA ARG A 225 12.64 -5.05 -2.10
C ARG A 225 12.69 -5.66 -3.50
N ASP A 226 13.48 -5.05 -4.38
CA ASP A 226 13.75 -5.62 -5.70
C ASP A 226 14.89 -6.66 -5.68
N ASN A 227 15.87 -6.50 -4.79
CA ASN A 227 17.05 -7.35 -4.68
C ASN A 227 16.81 -8.63 -3.86
N VAL A 228 15.72 -9.34 -4.15
CA VAL A 228 15.41 -10.65 -3.55
C VAL A 228 15.77 -11.78 -4.52
N SER A 229 16.47 -12.79 -4.02
CA SER A 229 16.91 -13.97 -4.79
C SER A 229 16.28 -15.27 -4.27
N PHE A 230 15.90 -15.31 -2.99
CA PHE A 230 15.30 -16.48 -2.36
C PHE A 230 14.00 -16.15 -1.64
N ILE A 231 13.09 -17.12 -1.58
CA ILE A 231 11.83 -16.98 -0.82
C ILE A 231 12.05 -16.91 0.70
N THR A 232 13.27 -17.20 1.16
CA THR A 232 13.71 -17.10 2.55
C THR A 232 14.37 -15.76 2.86
N ASP A 233 14.52 -14.87 1.87
CA ASP A 233 15.16 -13.57 2.09
C ASP A 233 14.31 -12.70 3.05
N PRO A 234 14.95 -11.88 3.90
CA PRO A 234 14.23 -11.00 4.82
C PRO A 234 13.25 -10.08 4.09
N GLY A 235 11.99 -10.11 4.53
CA GLY A 235 10.91 -9.29 3.95
C GLY A 235 10.16 -9.95 2.78
N VAL A 236 10.51 -11.18 2.40
CA VAL A 236 9.69 -11.96 1.47
C VAL A 236 8.52 -12.60 2.22
N ARG A 237 7.29 -12.44 1.70
CA ARG A 237 6.06 -12.94 2.30
C ARG A 237 5.26 -13.76 1.29
N LYS A 238 4.73 -14.90 1.72
CA LYS A 238 3.81 -15.70 0.91
C LYS A 238 2.45 -14.98 0.86
N CYS A 239 1.94 -14.71 -0.33
CA CYS A 239 0.67 -14.01 -0.54
C CYS A 239 -0.35 -14.83 -1.36
N GLY A 240 0.01 -16.02 -1.85
CA GLY A 240 -0.92 -16.87 -2.58
C GLY A 240 -0.45 -18.32 -2.72
N THR A 241 -1.39 -19.20 -3.06
CA THR A 241 -1.12 -20.61 -3.38
C THR A 241 -1.99 -21.05 -4.54
N LEU A 242 -1.38 -21.60 -5.59
CA LEU A 242 -2.05 -22.30 -6.66
C LEU A 242 -1.83 -23.80 -6.47
N ARG A 243 -2.91 -24.58 -6.40
CA ARG A 243 -2.85 -26.04 -6.30
C ARG A 243 -3.48 -26.67 -7.54
N LEU A 244 -2.64 -27.23 -8.40
CA LEU A 244 -3.04 -27.80 -9.68
C LEU A 244 -3.01 -29.33 -9.62
N ASP A 245 -4.14 -29.96 -9.92
CA ASP A 245 -4.26 -31.42 -10.04
C ASP A 245 -3.76 -31.87 -11.41
N LEU A 246 -2.79 -32.79 -11.39
CA LEU A 246 -2.12 -33.34 -12.55
C LEU A 246 -2.65 -34.75 -12.94
N THR A 247 -3.66 -35.27 -12.24
CA THR A 247 -4.32 -36.53 -12.60
C THR A 247 -5.05 -36.43 -13.94
N GLY A 248 -5.21 -37.56 -14.64
CA GLY A 248 -5.96 -37.65 -15.90
C GLY A 248 -5.13 -37.65 -17.18
N THR A 249 -3.79 -37.63 -17.09
CA THR A 249 -2.92 -37.95 -18.23
C THR A 249 -2.83 -39.47 -18.36
N GLY A 250 -3.84 -40.10 -18.97
CA GLY A 250 -3.86 -41.55 -19.19
C GLY A 250 -2.69 -41.97 -20.09
N GLY A 251 -1.61 -42.49 -19.51
CA GLY A 251 -0.48 -43.15 -20.20
C GLY A 251 0.34 -42.34 -21.21
N THR A 252 -0.12 -41.16 -21.64
CA THR A 252 0.44 -40.37 -22.75
C THR A 252 1.01 -39.02 -22.29
N ALA A 253 1.41 -38.90 -21.02
CA ALA A 253 2.08 -37.69 -20.55
C ALA A 253 3.40 -37.50 -21.33
N PRO A 254 3.62 -36.34 -21.98
CA PRO A 254 4.87 -36.07 -22.68
C PRO A 254 6.07 -36.16 -21.72
N ALA A 255 7.24 -36.53 -22.26
CA ALA A 255 8.48 -36.70 -21.49
C ALA A 255 8.85 -35.50 -20.60
N ARG A 256 8.36 -34.30 -20.96
CA ARG A 256 8.42 -33.10 -20.13
C ARG A 256 7.05 -32.44 -20.09
N ARG A 257 6.35 -32.60 -18.96
CA ARG A 257 5.07 -31.93 -18.71
C ARG A 257 5.29 -30.45 -18.41
N GLU A 258 4.69 -29.58 -19.21
CA GLU A 258 4.81 -28.13 -19.05
C GLU A 258 3.66 -27.57 -18.23
N ILE A 259 4.00 -26.78 -17.21
CA ILE A 259 3.06 -26.03 -16.39
C ILE A 259 3.31 -24.55 -16.63
N GLN A 260 2.32 -23.88 -17.20
CA GLN A 260 2.39 -22.45 -17.45
C GLN A 260 1.79 -21.71 -16.27
N THR A 261 2.60 -20.87 -15.63
CA THR A 261 2.14 -19.94 -14.60
C THR A 261 2.04 -18.57 -15.22
N LEU A 262 0.88 -17.93 -15.04
CA LEU A 262 0.57 -16.61 -15.55
C LEU A 262 0.21 -15.71 -14.37
N MET A 263 0.75 -14.50 -14.38
CA MET A 263 0.30 -13.44 -13.47
C MET A 263 -0.12 -12.24 -14.30
N GLN A 264 -1.37 -11.82 -14.09
CA GLN A 264 -1.94 -10.65 -14.72
C GLN A 264 -1.88 -9.48 -13.74
N PHE A 265 -1.35 -8.36 -14.21
CA PHE A 265 -1.16 -7.13 -13.46
C PHE A 265 -1.87 -5.96 -14.16
N GLY A 266 -1.84 -4.78 -13.51
CA GLY A 266 -2.42 -3.54 -14.05
C GLY A 266 -3.92 -3.35 -13.75
N ASP A 267 -4.63 -4.43 -13.40
CA ASP A 267 -5.99 -4.40 -12.84
C ASP A 267 -5.99 -3.89 -11.37
N THR A 268 -7.17 -3.84 -10.74
CA THR A 268 -7.30 -3.56 -9.29
C THR A 268 -6.76 -4.68 -8.41
N GLU A 269 -6.70 -5.91 -8.94
CA GLU A 269 -6.23 -7.11 -8.26
C GLU A 269 -5.20 -7.84 -9.12
N ILE A 270 -4.26 -8.52 -8.48
CA ILE A 270 -3.32 -9.40 -9.18
C ILE A 270 -3.93 -10.79 -9.27
N LYS A 271 -4.05 -11.30 -10.50
CA LYS A 271 -4.61 -12.64 -10.77
C LYS A 271 -3.47 -13.57 -11.13
N ALA A 272 -3.29 -14.63 -10.37
CA ALA A 272 -2.35 -15.69 -10.68
C ALA A 272 -3.09 -16.94 -11.17
N MET A 273 -2.53 -17.61 -12.18
CA MET A 273 -3.08 -18.80 -12.79
C MET A 273 -1.98 -19.81 -13.05
N ALA A 274 -2.29 -21.10 -12.87
CA ALA A 274 -1.45 -22.19 -13.35
C ALA A 274 -2.26 -23.06 -14.31
N VAL A 275 -1.65 -23.42 -15.45
CA VAL A 275 -2.26 -24.23 -16.51
C VAL A 275 -1.35 -25.42 -16.80
N ASP A 276 -1.89 -26.62 -16.76
CA ASP A 276 -1.22 -27.80 -17.29
C ASP A 276 -1.45 -27.88 -18.80
N VAL A 277 -0.39 -27.68 -19.58
CA VAL A 277 -0.48 -27.59 -21.05
C VAL A 277 -0.98 -28.91 -21.65
N ALA A 278 -0.66 -30.05 -21.02
CA ALA A 278 -1.02 -31.36 -21.55
C ALA A 278 -2.53 -31.64 -21.46
N THR A 279 -3.22 -31.13 -20.42
CA THR A 279 -4.64 -31.41 -20.18
C THR A 279 -5.53 -30.19 -20.31
N SER A 280 -4.94 -28.99 -20.47
CA SER A 280 -5.63 -27.69 -20.38
C SER A 280 -6.34 -27.43 -19.04
N LYS A 281 -6.12 -28.27 -18.02
CA LYS A 281 -6.61 -28.01 -16.66
C LYS A 281 -5.94 -26.77 -16.11
N SER A 282 -6.72 -25.93 -15.43
CA SER A 282 -6.20 -24.70 -14.83
C SER A 282 -6.76 -24.46 -13.43
N VAL A 283 -5.97 -23.74 -12.64
CA VAL A 283 -6.36 -23.21 -11.33
C VAL A 283 -6.04 -21.72 -11.30
N LYS A 284 -6.88 -20.93 -10.63
CA LYS A 284 -6.73 -19.48 -10.51
C LYS A 284 -6.83 -19.09 -9.05
N VAL A 285 -6.09 -18.05 -8.66
CA VAL A 285 -6.23 -17.40 -7.36
C VAL A 285 -6.10 -15.89 -7.55
N GLY A 286 -7.00 -15.12 -6.93
CA GLY A 286 -6.82 -13.68 -6.74
C GLY A 286 -5.93 -13.45 -5.52
N ILE A 287 -4.95 -12.57 -5.64
CA ILE A 287 -4.14 -12.16 -4.49
C ILE A 287 -4.85 -10.98 -3.85
N ASP A 288 -5.46 -11.21 -2.68
CA ASP A 288 -6.09 -10.16 -1.89
C ASP A 288 -5.05 -9.44 -1.03
N PHE A 289 -5.00 -8.12 -1.15
CA PHE A 289 -4.08 -7.24 -0.44
C PHE A 289 -4.70 -6.60 0.80
N LEU A 290 -5.95 -6.93 1.16
CA LEU A 290 -6.66 -6.37 2.31
C LEU A 290 -6.38 -7.11 3.64
N ASN A 291 -5.62 -8.21 3.61
CA ASN A 291 -5.27 -9.02 4.78
C ASN A 291 -3.78 -8.91 5.17
N TYR A 292 -3.28 -7.68 5.30
CA TYR A 292 -1.98 -7.37 5.95
C TYR A 292 -2.19 -6.75 7.33
#